data_AF-D7C2N8-F1
#
_entry.id   AF-D7C2N8-F1
#
_cell.length_a   1.000
_cell.length_b   1.000
_cell.length_c   1.000
_cell.angle_alpha   90.00
_cell.angle_beta   90.00
_cell.angle_gamma   90.00
#
_symmetry.space_group_name_H-M   'P 1'
#
loop_
_entity.id
_entity.type
_entity.pdbx_description
1 polymer ?
#
loop_
_entity_poly.entity_id
_entity_poly.type
_entity_poly.pdbx_seq_one_letter_code
_entity_poly.pdbx_strand_id
1 'polypeptide(L)'
;MADPKQVVYDFNAADALSKALGLAYDKITALAELRAGQRTAQLEQVGREWRGGKRQQFDSEFNAQQAALGRLAKEVIGIQAKVNHATDQANKARAALLKNPEGN
;
A
#
# COMPACT_ATOMS: atom_id res chain seq x y z
N MET A 1 -28.18 22.06 18.32
CA MET A 1 -27.81 20.71 17.83
C MET A 1 -27.40 20.89 16.38
N ALA A 2 -26.14 20.64 16.03
CA ALA A 2 -25.72 20.73 14.64
C ALA A 2 -26.24 19.50 13.91
N ASP A 3 -27.01 19.69 12.85
CA ASP A 3 -27.41 18.61 11.96
C ASP A 3 -26.17 17.81 11.53
N PRO A 4 -26.19 16.48 11.57
CA PRO A 4 -25.08 15.69 11.08
C PRO A 4 -24.89 16.05 9.61
N LYS A 5 -23.76 16.69 9.27
CA LYS A 5 -23.39 16.97 7.87
C LYS A 5 -23.49 15.65 7.12
N GLN A 6 -24.46 15.57 6.21
CA GLN A 6 -24.64 14.41 5.35
C GLN A 6 -23.37 14.27 4.51
N VAL A 7 -22.54 13.29 4.84
CA VAL A 7 -21.30 13.02 4.09
C VAL A 7 -21.70 12.32 2.80
N VAL A 8 -21.62 13.05 1.69
CA VAL A 8 -21.83 12.48 0.35
C VAL A 8 -20.58 11.68 -0.03
N TYR A 9 -20.78 10.43 -0.44
CA TYR A 9 -19.68 9.59 -0.90
C TYR A 9 -19.17 10.08 -2.27
N ASP A 10 -17.90 10.48 -2.33
CA ASP A 10 -17.26 10.91 -3.59
C ASP A 10 -16.56 9.72 -4.28
N PHE A 11 -17.24 9.18 -5.29
CA PHE A 11 -16.73 8.05 -6.07
C PHE A 11 -15.46 8.38 -6.88
N ASN A 12 -15.31 9.63 -7.32
CA ASN A 12 -14.13 10.03 -8.10
C ASN A 12 -12.91 10.11 -7.20
N ALA A 13 -13.07 10.68 -6.01
CA ALA A 13 -12.01 10.71 -5.00
C ALA A 13 -11.63 9.29 -4.54
N ALA A 14 -12.60 8.39 -4.37
CA ALA A 14 -12.34 7.01 -3.99
C ALA A 14 -11.57 6.21 -5.07
N ASP A 15 -11.94 6.37 -6.35
CA ASP A 15 -11.22 5.75 -7.47
C ASP A 15 -9.78 6.29 -7.60
N ALA A 16 -9.61 7.62 -7.51
CA ALA A 16 -8.30 8.26 -7.54
C ALA A 16 -7.41 7.77 -6.38
N LEU A 17 -7.96 7.67 -5.17
CA LEU A 17 -7.26 7.14 -4.00
C LEU A 17 -6.87 5.68 -4.19
N SER A 18 -7.78 4.83 -4.68
CA SER A 18 -7.48 3.43 -4.94
C SER A 18 -6.33 3.26 -5.94
N LYS A 19 -6.35 4.03 -7.06
CA LYS A 19 -5.26 4.04 -8.04
C LYS A 19 -3.94 4.50 -7.45
N ALA A 20 -3.96 5.57 -6.65
CA ALA A 20 -2.76 6.10 -6.00
C ALA A 20 -2.14 5.08 -5.02
N LEU A 21 -2.97 4.36 -4.27
CA LEU A 21 -2.53 3.29 -3.37
C LEU A 21 -1.93 2.10 -4.12
N GLY A 22 -2.54 1.70 -5.25
CA GLY A 22 -1.96 0.67 -6.12
C GLY A 22 -0.58 1.06 -6.65
N LEU A 23 -0.45 2.29 -7.18
CA LEU A 23 0.84 2.82 -7.64
C LEU A 23 1.88 2.93 -6.52
N ALA A 24 1.45 3.28 -5.30
CA ALA A 24 2.33 3.32 -4.14
C ALA A 24 2.85 1.92 -3.78
N TYR A 25 1.97 0.91 -3.78
CA TYR A 25 2.36 -0.49 -3.58
C TYR A 25 3.42 -0.92 -4.59
N ASP A 26 3.17 -0.69 -5.89
CA ASP A 26 4.10 -1.06 -6.97
C ASP A 26 5.47 -0.38 -6.83
N LYS A 27 5.50 0.89 -6.40
CA LYS A 27 6.76 1.60 -6.17
C LYS A 27 7.53 1.07 -4.97
N ILE A 28 6.82 0.68 -3.90
CA ILE A 28 7.45 0.11 -2.70
C ILE A 28 8.06 -1.26 -3.01
N THR A 29 7.34 -2.11 -3.76
CA THR A 29 7.85 -3.43 -4.16
C THR A 29 9.05 -3.30 -5.10
N ALA A 30 8.97 -2.41 -6.10
CA ALA A 30 10.09 -2.13 -6.99
C ALA A 30 11.34 -1.61 -6.24
N LEU A 31 11.14 -0.77 -5.21
CA LEU A 31 12.24 -0.32 -4.37
C LEU A 31 12.87 -1.47 -3.56
N ALA A 32 12.04 -2.37 -3.02
CA ALA A 32 12.52 -3.54 -2.29
C ALA A 32 13.38 -4.45 -3.18
N GLU A 33 12.93 -4.69 -4.42
CA GLU A 33 13.66 -5.45 -5.45
C GLU A 33 14.98 -4.77 -5.85
N LEU A 34 14.95 -3.46 -6.09
CA LEU A 34 16.17 -2.70 -6.40
C LEU A 34 17.22 -2.84 -5.30
N ARG A 35 16.80 -2.72 -4.02
CA ARG A 35 17.71 -2.89 -2.89
C ARG A 35 18.25 -4.32 -2.81
N ALA A 36 17.45 -5.33 -3.12
CA ALA A 36 17.91 -6.72 -3.17
C ALA A 36 18.96 -6.92 -4.27
N GLY A 37 18.77 -6.33 -5.46
CA GLY A 37 19.76 -6.34 -6.54
C GLY A 37 21.06 -5.63 -6.15
N GLN A 38 20.96 -4.44 -5.54
CA GLN A 38 22.12 -3.69 -5.05
C GLN A 38 22.90 -4.47 -3.98
N ARG A 39 22.21 -5.18 -3.08
CA ARG A 39 22.85 -6.08 -2.13
C ARG A 39 23.69 -7.14 -2.86
N THR A 40 23.10 -7.86 -3.80
CA THR A 40 23.83 -8.89 -4.56
C THR A 40 25.08 -8.33 -5.21
N ALA A 41 24.95 -7.20 -5.93
CA ALA A 41 26.08 -6.54 -6.59
C ALA A 41 27.19 -6.13 -5.61
N GLN A 42 26.84 -5.53 -4.46
CA GLN A 42 27.83 -5.15 -3.44
C GLN A 42 28.57 -6.38 -2.90
N LEU A 43 27.87 -7.47 -2.63
CA LEU A 43 28.49 -8.67 -2.08
C LEU A 43 29.40 -9.39 -3.08
N GLU A 44 29.07 -9.34 -4.37
CA GLU A 44 29.90 -9.88 -5.45
C GLU A 44 31.18 -9.03 -5.66
N GLN A 45 31.08 -7.71 -5.60
CA GLN A 45 32.18 -6.80 -5.92
C GLN A 45 33.26 -6.73 -4.82
N VAL A 46 32.86 -6.76 -3.54
CA VAL A 46 33.79 -6.54 -2.39
C VAL A 46 33.87 -7.74 -1.43
N GLY A 47 33.40 -8.93 -1.83
CA GLY A 47 33.16 -10.09 -0.96
C GLY A 47 34.31 -10.55 -0.04
N ARG A 48 35.58 -10.15 -0.29
CA ARG A 48 36.70 -10.41 0.63
C ARG A 48 36.73 -9.48 1.85
N GLU A 49 36.24 -8.25 1.72
CA GLU A 49 36.22 -7.23 2.79
C GLU A 49 35.00 -7.36 3.70
N TRP A 50 33.96 -8.03 3.21
CA TRP A 50 32.72 -8.33 3.92
C TRP A 50 32.85 -9.63 4.74
N ARG A 51 33.64 -9.60 5.81
CA ARG A 51 33.77 -10.75 6.75
C ARG A 51 33.48 -10.33 8.19
N GLY A 52 33.10 -11.32 9.01
CA GLY A 52 32.86 -11.15 10.45
C GLY A 52 31.71 -10.20 10.75
N GLY A 53 31.82 -9.44 11.85
CA GLY A 53 30.73 -8.62 12.39
C GLY A 53 30.18 -7.57 11.42
N LYS A 54 31.01 -6.98 10.54
CA LYS A 54 30.55 -5.99 9.53
C LYS A 54 29.55 -6.58 8.54
N ARG A 55 29.77 -7.84 8.12
CA ARG A 55 28.86 -8.55 7.23
C ARG A 55 27.54 -8.88 7.93
N GLN A 56 27.60 -9.35 9.17
CA GLN A 56 26.41 -9.65 9.96
C GLN A 56 25.57 -8.39 10.21
N GLN A 57 26.20 -7.27 10.55
CA GLN A 57 25.51 -6.00 10.76
C GLN A 57 24.78 -5.54 9.49
N PHE A 58 25.46 -5.56 8.35
CA PHE A 58 24.83 -5.19 7.08
C PHE A 58 23.68 -6.11 6.67
N ASP A 59 23.85 -7.43 6.78
CA ASP A 59 22.75 -8.35 6.46
C ASP A 59 21.57 -8.14 7.43
N SER A 60 21.83 -7.83 8.70
CA SER A 60 20.80 -7.47 9.68
C SER A 60 20.05 -6.19 9.31
N GLU A 61 20.78 -5.10 9.01
CA GLU A 61 20.20 -3.82 8.61
C GLU A 61 19.42 -3.93 7.29
N PHE A 62 19.97 -4.66 6.32
CA PHE A 62 19.30 -4.96 5.06
C PHE A 62 17.99 -5.72 5.29
N ASN A 63 18.01 -6.78 6.10
CA ASN A 63 16.82 -7.57 6.39
C ASN A 63 15.76 -6.74 7.13
N ALA A 64 16.18 -5.86 8.06
CA ALA A 64 15.27 -4.96 8.75
C ALA A 64 14.59 -3.98 7.78
N GLN A 65 15.34 -3.42 6.83
CA GLN A 65 14.81 -2.53 5.79
C GLN A 65 13.85 -3.26 4.84
N GLN A 66 14.21 -4.46 4.38
CA GLN A 66 13.34 -5.30 3.55
C GLN A 66 12.03 -5.63 4.27
N ALA A 67 12.11 -6.00 5.55
CA ALA A 67 10.92 -6.27 6.35
C ALA A 67 10.04 -5.02 6.52
N ALA A 68 10.65 -3.84 6.71
CA ALA A 68 9.91 -2.58 6.81
C ALA A 68 9.19 -2.22 5.50
N LEU A 69 9.87 -2.35 4.35
CA LEU A 69 9.26 -2.13 3.04
C LEU A 69 8.13 -3.13 2.77
N GLY A 70 8.32 -4.40 3.11
CA GLY A 70 7.28 -5.43 2.98
C GLY A 70 6.06 -5.17 3.88
N ARG A 71 6.25 -4.64 5.09
CA ARG A 71 5.13 -4.22 5.95
C ARG A 71 4.39 -3.01 5.37
N LEU A 72 5.13 -2.00 4.91
CA LEU A 72 4.54 -0.81 4.30
C LEU A 72 3.71 -1.16 3.06
N ALA A 73 4.22 -2.03 2.19
CA ALA A 73 3.47 -2.52 1.02
C ALA A 73 2.15 -3.21 1.44
N LYS A 74 2.19 -4.06 2.48
CA LYS A 74 1.01 -4.74 3.02
C LYS A 74 -0.02 -3.77 3.60
N GLU A 75 0.43 -2.73 4.30
CA GLU A 75 -0.46 -1.70 4.83
C GLU A 75 -1.13 -0.91 3.70
N VAL A 76 -0.36 -0.50 2.69
CA VAL A 76 -0.88 0.23 1.52
C VAL A 76 -1.96 -0.56 0.77
N ILE A 77 -1.69 -1.82 0.43
CA ILE A 77 -2.68 -2.66 -0.26
C ILE A 77 -3.89 -2.96 0.64
N GLY A 78 -3.68 -3.06 1.96
CA GLY A 78 -4.75 -3.21 2.94
C GLY A 78 -5.67 -1.99 3.01
N ILE A 79 -5.11 -0.77 2.90
CA ILE A 79 -5.89 0.46 2.80
C ILE A 79 -6.65 0.49 1.47
N GLN A 80 -6.00 0.12 0.35
CA GLN A 80 -6.67 0.07 -0.96
C GLN A 80 -7.88 -0.87 -0.94
N ALA A 81 -7.75 -2.05 -0.33
CA ALA A 81 -8.84 -3.00 -0.18
C ALA A 81 -10.01 -2.41 0.63
N LYS A 82 -9.73 -1.66 1.70
CA LYS A 82 -10.77 -0.96 2.49
C LYS A 82 -11.47 0.12 1.69
N VAL A 83 -10.72 0.90 0.89
CA VAL A 83 -11.30 1.91 -0.02
C VAL A 83 -12.22 1.25 -1.03
N ASN A 84 -11.75 0.22 -1.73
CA ASN A 84 -12.55 -0.51 -2.71
C ASN A 84 -13.82 -1.11 -2.09
N HIS A 85 -13.70 -1.72 -0.90
CA HIS A 85 -14.85 -2.25 -0.18
C HIS A 85 -15.89 -1.16 0.17
N ALA A 86 -15.44 0.01 0.64
CA ALA A 86 -16.32 1.14 0.91
C ALA A 86 -17.00 1.65 -0.38
N THR A 87 -16.26 1.71 -1.50
CA THR A 87 -16.81 2.07 -2.83
C THR A 87 -17.90 1.09 -3.26
N ASP A 88 -17.68 -0.21 -3.08
CA ASP A 88 -18.67 -1.24 -3.41
C ASP A 88 -19.93 -1.14 -2.57
N GLN A 89 -19.79 -0.86 -1.27
CA GLN A 89 -20.93 -0.62 -0.39
C GLN A 89 -21.73 0.62 -0.81
N ALA A 90 -21.04 1.72 -1.15
CA ALA A 90 -21.67 2.93 -1.64
C ALA A 90 -22.40 2.71 -2.99
N ASN A 91 -21.80 1.95 -3.91
CA ASN A 91 -22.42 1.56 -5.17
C ASN A 91 -23.70 0.73 -4.96
N LYS A 92 -23.68 -0.24 -4.04
CA LYS A 92 -24.85 -1.05 -3.69
C LYS A 92 -25.98 -0.18 -3.10
N ALA A 93 -25.64 0.73 -2.18
CA ALA A 93 -26.61 1.66 -1.59
C ALA A 93 -27.23 2.58 -2.65
N ARG A 94 -26.40 3.15 -3.53
CA ARG A 94 -26.86 3.97 -4.67
C ARG A 94 -27.79 3.19 -5.60
N ALA A 95 -27.45 1.95 -5.94
CA ALA A 95 -28.29 1.10 -6.78
C ALA A 95 -29.62 0.72 -6.12
N ALA A 96 -29.64 0.52 -4.80
CA ALA A 96 -30.87 0.25 -4.04
C ALA A 96 -31.81 1.46 -4.03
N LEU A 97 -31.28 2.68 -3.84
CA LEU A 97 -32.04 3.92 -3.91
C LEU A 97 -32.64 4.16 -5.31
N LEU A 98 -31.90 3.85 -6.37
CA LEU A 98 -32.41 3.97 -7.75
C LEU A 98 -33.50 2.95 -8.09
N LYS A 99 -33.58 1.82 -7.36
CA LYS A 99 -34.58 0.77 -7.57
C LYS A 99 -35.90 1.02 -6.83
N ASN A 100 -35.88 1.81 -5.75
CA ASN A 100 -37.07 2.26 -5.00
C ASN A 100 -37.05 3.79 -4.89
N PRO A 101 -37.45 4.53 -5.95
CA PRO A 101 -37.46 5.99 -5.92
C PRO A 101 -38.55 6.59 -5.00
N GLU A 102 -39.52 5.79 -4.55
CA GLU A 102 -40.62 6.20 -3.68
C GLU A 102 -40.56 5.43 -2.35
N GLY A 103 -39.89 6.02 -1.37
CA GLY A 103 -39.96 5.62 0.03
C GLY A 103 -40.16 6.87 0.88
N ASN A 104 -41.34 7.49 0.72
CA ASN A 104 -41.84 8.58 1.54
C ASN A 104 -43.15 8.13 2.19
#